data_AF-A0A8T3MVK3-F1
#
_entry.id   AF-A0A8T3MVK3-F1
#
_cell.length_a   1.000
_cell.length_b   1.000
_cell.length_c   1.000
_cell.angle_alpha   90.00
_cell.angle_beta   90.00
_cell.angle_gamma   90.00
#
_symmetry.space_group_name_H-M   'P 1'
#
loop_
_entity.id
_entity.type
_entity.pdbx_description
1 polymer ?
#
loop_
_entity_poly.entity_id
_entity_poly.type
_entity_poly.pdbx_seq_one_letter_code
_entity_poly.pdbx_strand_id
1 'polypeptide(L)'
;MPDLRRLSPTGRVEAFSDGVMAIAITLLVLELKVPAPAAIGEGALFDALAARWPSYLAYLVAFTTIGIIWLNHHTLMAKIARFDARLHWLNLVLLLGVATLPFPTALLADYIAEGGSNASVAAVAYGLTSTVMALPWSFMWRHLRDHPELLEPGYDAAHARIELRRGSLGVPIYLAATAVSLIQPLVALALYAGIAAVYAITSQGWTDPTDAGPPATGPPDAGPPDAGRPDPETTG
;
A
#
# COMPACT_ATOMS: atom_id res chain seq x y z
N MET A 1 -13.84 -18.61 24.92
CA MET A 1 -12.45 -18.55 24.43
C MET A 1 -12.43 -19.02 22.98
N PRO A 2 -11.87 -18.26 22.05
CA PRO A 2 -11.69 -18.73 20.67
C PRO A 2 -10.75 -19.95 20.67
N ASP A 3 -11.07 -20.94 19.85
CA ASP A 3 -10.29 -22.18 19.70
C ASP A 3 -8.95 -21.86 19.03
N LEU A 4 -7.89 -21.76 19.83
CA LEU A 4 -6.54 -21.40 19.39
C LEU A 4 -5.97 -22.37 18.34
N ARG A 5 -6.58 -23.54 18.14
CA ARG A 5 -6.21 -24.52 17.10
C ARG A 5 -6.60 -24.11 15.68
N ARG A 6 -7.43 -23.06 15.50
CA ARG A 6 -7.89 -22.59 14.18
C ARG A 6 -7.16 -21.34 13.66
N LEU A 7 -6.17 -20.84 14.39
CA LEU A 7 -5.43 -19.63 14.03
C LEU A 7 -4.24 -19.98 13.14
N SER A 8 -4.13 -19.33 11.98
CA SER A 8 -2.99 -19.56 11.08
C SER A 8 -1.79 -18.70 11.49
N PRO A 9 -0.56 -19.20 11.28
CA PRO A 9 0.65 -18.37 11.32
C PRO A 9 0.60 -17.31 10.22
N THR A 10 1.09 -16.11 10.51
CA THR A 10 1.07 -14.95 9.59
C THR A 10 1.84 -15.17 8.30
N GLY A 11 3.01 -15.80 8.37
CA GLY A 11 3.94 -15.88 7.22
C GLY A 11 3.35 -16.53 5.96
N ARG A 12 2.40 -17.46 6.06
CA ARG A 12 1.73 -18.02 4.88
C ARG A 12 0.73 -17.06 4.24
N VAL A 13 0.02 -16.29 5.06
CA VAL A 13 -0.94 -15.27 4.59
C VAL A 13 -0.18 -14.12 3.94
N GLU A 14 0.91 -13.69 4.57
CA GLU A 14 1.81 -12.66 4.03
C GLU A 14 2.40 -13.08 2.69
N ALA A 15 3.02 -14.26 2.58
CA ALA A 15 3.61 -14.75 1.34
C ALA A 15 2.57 -14.87 0.19
N PHE A 16 1.34 -15.27 0.50
CA PHE A 16 0.27 -15.31 -0.48
C PHE A 16 -0.13 -13.89 -0.94
N SER A 17 -0.31 -12.97 0.01
CA SER A 17 -0.62 -11.56 -0.29
C SER A 17 0.47 -10.91 -1.13
N ASP A 18 1.74 -11.11 -0.79
CA ASP A 18 2.90 -10.63 -1.55
C ASP A 18 2.88 -11.14 -2.98
N GLY A 19 2.60 -12.43 -3.18
CA GLY A 19 2.49 -13.02 -4.51
C GLY A 19 1.39 -12.36 -5.35
N VAL A 20 0.21 -12.13 -4.76
CA VAL A 20 -0.90 -11.45 -5.47
C VAL A 20 -0.55 -10.00 -5.80
N MET A 21 0.01 -9.24 -4.86
CA MET A 21 0.39 -7.84 -5.07
C MET A 21 1.52 -7.71 -6.11
N ALA A 22 2.50 -8.61 -6.08
CA ALA A 22 3.59 -8.65 -7.06
C ALA A 22 3.09 -8.95 -8.49
N ILE A 23 2.12 -9.85 -8.65
CA ILE A 23 1.49 -10.09 -9.95
C ILE A 23 0.70 -8.85 -10.38
N ALA A 24 -0.15 -8.29 -9.51
CA ALA A 24 -0.98 -7.14 -9.85
C ALA A 24 -0.14 -5.92 -10.28
N ILE A 25 0.94 -5.61 -9.54
CA ILE A 25 1.80 -4.45 -9.84
C ILE A 25 2.60 -4.63 -11.14
N THR A 26 2.99 -5.86 -11.47
CA THR A 26 3.73 -6.15 -12.71
C THR A 26 2.82 -6.18 -13.93
N LEU A 27 1.57 -6.65 -13.80
CA LEU A 27 0.60 -6.64 -14.88
C LEU A 27 0.26 -5.22 -15.37
N LEU A 28 0.39 -4.19 -14.53
CA LEU A 28 0.17 -2.80 -14.93
C LEU A 28 1.01 -2.38 -16.14
N VAL A 29 2.21 -2.95 -16.33
CA VAL A 29 3.08 -2.60 -17.46
C VAL A 29 2.48 -3.00 -18.80
N LEU A 30 1.60 -4.01 -18.82
CA LEU A 30 0.93 -4.46 -20.04
C LEU A 30 -0.04 -3.42 -20.60
N GLU A 31 -0.48 -2.47 -19.76
CA GLU A 31 -1.34 -1.35 -20.19
C GLU A 31 -0.56 -0.23 -20.88
N LEU A 32 0.78 -0.28 -20.86
CA LEU A 32 1.64 0.60 -21.65
C LEU A 32 1.73 0.08 -23.09
N LYS A 33 0.65 0.29 -23.85
CA LYS A 33 0.50 -0.16 -25.23
C LYS A 33 1.48 0.56 -26.16
N VAL A 34 2.24 -0.19 -26.95
CA VAL A 34 3.14 0.33 -27.99
C VAL A 34 2.34 0.67 -29.25
N PRO A 35 2.57 1.83 -29.91
CA PRO A 35 1.94 2.15 -31.20
C PRO A 35 2.28 1.09 -32.25
N ALA A 36 1.26 0.59 -32.96
CA ALA A 36 1.48 -0.38 -34.03
C ALA A 36 2.22 0.30 -35.21
N PRO A 37 3.29 -0.31 -35.77
CA PRO A 37 4.03 0.26 -36.89
C PRO A 37 3.16 0.59 -38.11
N ALA A 38 2.11 -0.19 -38.35
CA ALA A 38 1.15 0.03 -39.45
C ALA A 38 0.20 1.23 -39.22
N ALA A 39 0.11 1.73 -37.98
CA ALA A 39 -0.77 2.84 -37.60
C ALA A 39 -0.05 4.19 -37.52
N ILE A 40 1.27 4.22 -37.72
CA ILE A 40 2.09 5.44 -37.63
C ILE A 40 2.84 5.69 -38.93
N GLY A 41 2.90 6.96 -39.35
CA GLY A 41 3.70 7.37 -40.50
C GLY A 41 5.20 7.35 -40.21
N GLU A 42 6.01 7.42 -41.26
CA GLU A 42 7.47 7.56 -41.13
C GLU A 42 7.83 8.77 -40.28
N GLY A 43 8.72 8.60 -39.29
CA GLY A 43 9.12 9.67 -38.36
C GLY A 43 8.11 10.04 -37.27
N ALA A 44 6.90 9.47 -37.26
CA ALA A 44 5.82 9.87 -36.32
C ALA A 44 5.84 9.13 -34.96
N LEU A 45 6.84 8.27 -34.70
CA LEU A 45 6.91 7.47 -33.48
C LEU A 45 6.96 8.32 -32.21
N PHE A 46 7.73 9.42 -32.23
CA PHE A 46 7.86 10.30 -31.07
C PHE A 46 6.50 10.91 -30.67
N ASP A 47 5.78 11.48 -31.63
CA ASP A 47 4.46 12.09 -31.39
C ASP A 47 3.44 11.04 -30.93
N ALA A 48 3.49 9.83 -31.51
CA ALA A 48 2.63 8.73 -31.11
C ALA A 48 2.88 8.27 -29.66
N LEU A 49 4.14 8.27 -29.21
CA LEU A 49 4.49 7.98 -27.81
C LEU A 49 4.13 9.15 -26.88
N ALA A 50 4.37 10.40 -27.29
CA ALA A 50 3.99 11.59 -26.52
C ALA A 50 2.47 11.66 -26.29
N ALA A 51 1.66 11.29 -27.28
CA ALA A 51 0.20 11.22 -27.16
C ALA A 51 -0.28 10.16 -26.13
N ARG A 52 0.56 9.19 -25.76
CA ARG A 52 0.26 8.15 -24.75
C ARG A 52 0.58 8.57 -23.32
N TRP A 53 0.89 9.85 -23.07
CA TRP A 53 1.09 10.39 -21.71
C TRP A 53 0.04 9.97 -20.68
N PRO A 54 -1.27 9.81 -20.99
CA PRO A 54 -2.25 9.41 -19.99
C PRO A 54 -2.02 7.99 -19.48
N SER A 55 -1.55 7.08 -20.35
CA SER A 55 -1.18 5.72 -19.97
C SER A 55 0.00 5.71 -18.99
N TYR A 56 1.01 6.54 -19.21
CA TYR A 56 2.15 6.66 -18.30
C TYR A 56 1.74 7.21 -16.93
N LEU A 57 0.87 8.21 -16.92
CA LEU A 57 0.34 8.79 -15.69
C LEU A 57 -0.52 7.77 -14.92
N ALA A 58 -1.48 7.12 -15.58
CA ALA A 58 -2.33 6.12 -14.96
C ALA A 58 -1.52 4.94 -14.42
N TYR A 59 -0.54 4.45 -15.19
CA TYR A 59 0.41 3.43 -14.76
C TYR A 59 1.17 3.83 -13.49
N LEU A 60 1.77 5.02 -13.48
CA LEU A 60 2.57 5.49 -12.35
C LEU A 60 1.71 5.62 -11.07
N VAL A 61 0.50 6.16 -11.20
CA VAL A 61 -0.43 6.29 -10.08
C VAL A 61 -0.85 4.91 -9.55
N ALA A 62 -1.21 3.97 -10.43
CA ALA A 62 -1.60 2.62 -10.03
C ALA A 62 -0.44 1.83 -9.41
N PHE A 63 0.76 1.89 -10.01
CA PHE A 63 1.97 1.24 -9.50
C PHE A 63 2.27 1.73 -8.08
N THR A 64 2.29 3.06 -7.91
CA THR A 64 2.52 3.70 -6.60
C THR A 64 1.44 3.29 -5.60
N THR A 65 0.17 3.24 -6.02
CA THR A 65 -0.96 2.82 -5.17
C THR A 65 -0.78 1.39 -4.66
N ILE A 66 -0.46 0.42 -5.54
CA ILE A 66 -0.24 -0.98 -5.12
C ILE A 66 0.99 -1.08 -4.21
N GLY A 67 2.09 -0.41 -4.53
CA GLY A 67 3.28 -0.40 -3.68
C GLY A 67 3.02 0.14 -2.28
N ILE A 68 2.19 1.17 -2.15
CA ILE A 68 1.81 1.75 -0.86
C ILE A 68 0.86 0.84 -0.08
N ILE A 69 -0.08 0.18 -0.77
CA ILE A 69 -0.92 -0.86 -0.18
C ILE A 69 -0.04 -1.98 0.38
N TRP A 70 0.98 -2.41 -0.38
CA TRP A 70 1.93 -3.42 0.05
C TRP A 70 2.72 -2.98 1.29
N LEU A 71 3.26 -1.75 1.32
CA LEU A 71 3.95 -1.20 2.50
C LEU A 71 3.07 -1.18 3.75
N ASN A 72 1.81 -0.72 3.62
CA ASN A 72 0.85 -0.72 4.71
C ASN A 72 0.47 -2.14 5.14
N HIS A 73 0.43 -3.08 4.19
CA HIS A 73 0.07 -4.47 4.46
C HIS A 73 1.18 -5.19 5.20
N HIS A 74 2.42 -5.02 4.77
CA HIS A 74 3.59 -5.54 5.47
C HIS A 74 3.68 -5.00 6.91
N THR A 75 3.45 -3.69 7.09
CA THR A 75 3.40 -3.06 8.43
C THR A 75 2.26 -3.64 9.29
N LEU A 76 1.11 -3.95 8.70
CA LEU A 76 0.00 -4.59 9.39
C LEU A 76 0.34 -6.04 9.78
N MET A 77 0.94 -6.83 8.87
CA MET A 77 1.32 -8.22 9.14
C MET A 77 2.29 -8.32 10.32
N ALA A 78 3.25 -7.39 10.41
CA ALA A 78 4.20 -7.31 11.52
C ALA A 78 3.54 -7.03 12.90
N LYS A 79 2.29 -6.55 12.93
CA LYS A 79 1.54 -6.21 14.16
C LYS A 79 0.55 -7.31 14.58
N ILE A 80 0.31 -8.32 13.74
CA ILE A 80 -0.65 -9.40 13.99
C ILE A 80 0.11 -10.66 14.41
N ALA A 81 -0.27 -11.27 15.54
CA ALA A 81 0.31 -12.53 15.99
C ALA A 81 -0.39 -13.77 15.39
N ARG A 82 -1.69 -13.64 15.11
CA ARG A 82 -2.55 -14.76 14.70
C ARG A 82 -3.65 -14.30 13.76
N PHE A 83 -3.87 -15.08 12.70
CA PHE A 83 -4.96 -14.84 11.75
C PHE A 83 -6.16 -15.74 12.03
N ASP A 84 -7.32 -15.14 12.26
CA ASP A 84 -8.60 -15.84 12.35
C ASP A 84 -9.36 -15.80 11.01
N ALA A 85 -10.47 -16.52 10.91
CA ALA A 85 -11.24 -16.62 9.67
C ALA A 85 -11.73 -15.25 9.14
N ARG A 86 -12.02 -14.29 10.03
CA ARG A 86 -12.51 -12.97 9.63
C ARG A 86 -11.39 -12.13 9.02
N LEU A 87 -10.20 -12.15 9.60
CA LEU A 87 -9.02 -11.50 9.03
C LEU A 87 -8.65 -12.09 7.67
N HIS A 88 -8.78 -13.41 7.47
CA HIS A 88 -8.57 -14.02 6.15
C HIS A 88 -9.53 -13.47 5.09
N TRP A 89 -10.84 -13.42 5.39
CA TRP A 89 -11.82 -12.89 4.43
C TRP A 89 -11.59 -11.41 4.11
N LEU A 90 -11.26 -10.60 5.12
CA LEU A 90 -10.95 -9.19 4.90
C LEU A 90 -9.69 -9.01 4.06
N ASN A 91 -8.65 -9.83 4.30
CA ASN A 91 -7.45 -9.86 3.46
C ASN A 91 -7.79 -10.24 2.01
N LEU A 92 -8.64 -11.24 1.79
CA LEU A 92 -9.07 -11.62 0.43
C LEU A 92 -9.83 -10.50 -0.28
N VAL A 93 -10.67 -9.73 0.42
CA VAL A 93 -11.35 -8.56 -0.17
C VAL A 93 -10.34 -7.47 -0.57
N LEU A 94 -9.32 -7.22 0.26
CA LEU A 94 -8.23 -6.31 -0.08
C LEU A 94 -7.51 -6.79 -1.35
N LEU A 95 -7.11 -8.06 -1.38
CA LEU A 95 -6.40 -8.65 -2.52
C LEU A 95 -7.24 -8.67 -3.79
N LEU A 96 -8.55 -8.89 -3.69
CA LEU A 96 -9.47 -8.78 -4.83
C LEU A 96 -9.44 -7.37 -5.42
N GLY A 97 -9.50 -6.33 -4.57
CA GLY A 97 -9.41 -4.95 -5.03
C GLY A 97 -8.08 -4.66 -5.72
N VAL A 98 -6.96 -5.10 -5.12
CA VAL A 98 -5.62 -4.94 -5.72
C VAL A 98 -5.50 -5.65 -7.07
N ALA A 99 -5.93 -6.90 -7.15
CA ALA A 99 -5.91 -7.68 -8.40
C ALA A 99 -6.82 -7.09 -9.49
N THR A 100 -7.87 -6.36 -9.10
CA THR A 100 -8.79 -5.70 -10.03
C THR A 100 -8.26 -4.34 -10.51
N LEU A 101 -7.35 -3.68 -9.78
CA LEU A 101 -6.88 -2.32 -10.08
C LEU A 101 -6.28 -2.11 -11.48
N PRO A 102 -5.62 -3.09 -12.14
CA PRO A 102 -5.19 -2.93 -13.52
C PRO A 102 -6.33 -2.58 -14.50
N PHE A 103 -7.53 -3.14 -14.32
CA PHE A 103 -8.67 -2.89 -15.19
C PHE A 103 -9.11 -1.41 -15.23
N PRO A 104 -9.48 -0.76 -14.10
CA PRO A 104 -9.84 0.65 -14.12
C PRO A 104 -8.64 1.56 -14.46
N THR A 105 -7.40 1.11 -14.26
CA THR A 105 -6.21 1.85 -14.70
C THR A 105 -6.15 1.93 -16.22
N ALA A 106 -6.36 0.81 -16.91
CA ALA A 106 -6.45 0.76 -18.37
C ALA A 106 -7.61 1.63 -18.90
N LEU A 107 -8.78 1.54 -18.25
CA LEU A 107 -9.94 2.34 -18.60
C LEU A 107 -9.64 3.85 -18.47
N LEU A 108 -8.96 4.24 -17.40
CA LEU A 108 -8.55 5.63 -17.20
C LEU A 108 -7.55 6.08 -18.26
N ALA A 109 -6.55 5.26 -18.55
CA ALA A 109 -5.54 5.54 -19.57
C ALA A 109 -6.14 5.79 -20.96
N ASP A 110 -7.15 5.00 -21.35
CA ASP A 110 -7.76 5.10 -22.67
C ASP A 110 -8.72 6.30 -22.80
N TYR A 111 -9.40 6.73 -21.73
CA TYR A 111 -10.46 7.76 -21.82
C TYR A 111 -10.12 9.13 -21.22
N ILE A 112 -9.12 9.25 -20.33
CA ILE A 112 -8.96 10.49 -19.55
C ILE A 112 -8.53 11.71 -20.37
N ALA A 113 -7.79 11.50 -21.47
CA ALA A 113 -7.36 12.60 -22.36
C ALA A 113 -8.51 13.15 -23.22
N GLU A 114 -9.50 12.33 -23.57
CA GLU A 114 -10.67 12.74 -24.35
C GLU A 114 -11.63 13.62 -23.53
N GLY A 115 -11.62 13.44 -22.20
CA GLY A 115 -12.49 14.18 -21.29
C GLY A 115 -13.95 13.75 -21.40
N GLY A 116 -14.85 14.65 -20.99
CA GLY A 116 -16.30 14.42 -21.04
C GLY A 116 -16.79 13.26 -20.16
N SER A 117 -17.96 12.71 -20.52
CA SER A 117 -18.65 11.69 -19.72
C SER A 117 -17.87 10.38 -19.61
N ASN A 118 -17.16 9.98 -20.67
CA ASN A 118 -16.41 8.72 -20.67
C ASN A 118 -15.21 8.79 -19.70
N ALA A 119 -14.48 9.91 -19.69
CA ALA A 119 -13.43 10.14 -18.70
C ALA A 119 -13.97 10.13 -17.27
N SER A 120 -15.15 10.73 -17.03
CA SER A 120 -15.80 10.69 -15.71
C SER A 120 -16.16 9.26 -15.29
N VAL A 121 -16.74 8.45 -16.18
CA VAL A 121 -17.06 7.04 -15.90
C VAL A 121 -15.79 6.23 -15.59
N ALA A 122 -14.72 6.43 -16.36
CA ALA A 122 -13.44 5.79 -16.12
C ALA A 122 -12.84 6.16 -14.75
N ALA A 123 -12.86 7.45 -14.41
CA ALA A 123 -12.36 7.93 -13.13
C ALA A 123 -13.24 7.52 -11.93
N VAL A 124 -14.55 7.36 -12.13
CA VAL A 124 -15.46 6.78 -11.14
C VAL A 124 -15.12 5.30 -10.90
N ALA A 125 -14.91 4.52 -11.96
CA ALA A 125 -14.52 3.12 -11.83
C ALA A 125 -13.24 2.97 -11.00
N TYR A 126 -12.21 3.79 -11.28
CA TYR A 126 -10.98 3.84 -10.49
C TYR A 126 -11.23 4.21 -9.02
N GLY A 127 -12.04 5.24 -8.77
CA GLY A 127 -12.39 5.71 -7.43
C GLY A 127 -13.17 4.69 -6.61
N LEU A 128 -14.12 3.99 -7.23
CA LEU A 128 -14.89 2.91 -6.60
C LEU A 128 -14.00 1.72 -6.25
N THR A 129 -13.12 1.29 -7.16
CA THR A 129 -12.14 0.24 -6.86
C THR A 129 -11.23 0.65 -5.70
N SER A 130 -10.76 1.90 -5.67
CA SER A 130 -9.95 2.45 -4.57
C SER A 130 -10.71 2.49 -3.24
N THR A 131 -11.99 2.86 -3.28
CA THR A 131 -12.87 2.86 -2.10
C THR A 131 -13.08 1.44 -1.56
N VAL A 132 -13.32 0.47 -2.45
CA VAL A 132 -13.45 -0.95 -2.08
C VAL A 132 -12.16 -1.46 -1.43
N MET A 133 -10.99 -1.09 -1.95
CA MET A 133 -9.70 -1.42 -1.34
C MET A 133 -9.48 -0.76 0.03
N ALA A 134 -10.08 0.41 0.28
CA ALA A 134 -9.98 1.10 1.57
C ALA A 134 -10.83 0.46 2.68
N LEU A 135 -11.95 -0.20 2.33
CA LEU A 135 -12.88 -0.80 3.30
C LEU A 135 -12.23 -1.87 4.21
N PRO A 136 -11.49 -2.87 3.69
CA PRO A 136 -10.85 -3.91 4.51
C PRO A 136 -10.03 -3.35 5.67
N TRP A 137 -9.23 -2.30 5.46
CA TRP A 137 -8.41 -1.69 6.51
C TRP A 137 -9.24 -1.28 7.72
N SER A 138 -10.36 -0.60 7.48
CA SER A 138 -11.27 -0.18 8.55
C SER A 138 -11.89 -1.36 9.29
N PHE A 139 -12.24 -2.43 8.58
CA PHE A 139 -12.82 -3.62 9.20
C PHE A 139 -11.80 -4.47 9.95
N MET A 140 -10.57 -4.59 9.42
CA MET A 140 -9.48 -5.32 10.07
C MET A 140 -9.09 -4.63 11.37
N TRP A 141 -8.85 -3.32 11.36
CA TRP A 141 -8.49 -2.60 12.59
C TRP A 141 -9.62 -2.53 13.61
N ARG A 142 -10.88 -2.46 13.17
CA ARG A 142 -12.02 -2.58 14.08
C ARG A 142 -12.06 -3.95 14.74
N HIS A 143 -11.80 -5.01 13.97
CA HIS A 143 -11.75 -6.38 14.49
C HIS A 143 -10.58 -6.57 15.47
N LEU A 144 -9.38 -6.10 15.14
CA LEU A 144 -8.20 -6.16 16.01
C LEU A 144 -8.36 -5.33 17.30
N ARG A 145 -9.10 -4.23 17.25
CA ARG A 145 -9.49 -3.45 18.45
C ARG A 145 -10.39 -4.27 19.38
N ASP A 146 -11.33 -5.02 18.80
CA ASP A 146 -12.30 -5.83 19.55
C ASP A 146 -11.69 -7.17 20.02
N HIS A 147 -10.60 -7.60 19.36
CA HIS A 147 -9.84 -8.82 19.62
C HIS A 147 -8.33 -8.56 19.76
N PRO A 148 -7.90 -7.80 20.79
CA PRO A 148 -6.49 -7.45 20.96
C PRO A 148 -5.58 -8.67 21.20
N GLU A 149 -6.14 -9.82 21.59
CA GLU A 149 -5.41 -11.09 21.70
C GLU A 149 -4.82 -11.60 20.38
N LEU A 150 -5.24 -11.05 19.24
CA LEU A 150 -4.70 -11.38 17.92
C LEU A 150 -3.47 -10.55 17.54
N LEU A 151 -3.14 -9.51 18.31
CA LEU A 151 -2.00 -8.62 18.06
C LEU A 151 -0.70 -9.21 18.65
N GLU A 152 0.43 -8.80 18.09
CA GLU A 152 1.75 -9.07 18.67
C GLU A 152 1.92 -8.39 20.04
N PRO A 153 2.68 -8.98 20.99
CA PRO A 153 3.00 -8.35 22.26
C PRO A 153 3.61 -6.96 22.05
N GLY A 154 3.07 -5.96 22.75
CA GLY A 154 3.46 -4.55 22.59
C GLY A 154 2.40 -3.71 21.88
N TYR A 155 1.47 -4.34 21.16
CA TYR A 155 0.31 -3.66 20.56
C TYR A 155 -0.97 -4.00 21.32
N ASP A 156 -1.85 -3.01 21.45
CA ASP A 156 -3.08 -3.13 22.22
C ASP A 156 -4.30 -2.51 21.50
N ALA A 157 -5.46 -2.54 22.17
CA ALA A 157 -6.68 -1.96 21.63
C ALA A 157 -6.60 -0.43 21.44
N ALA A 158 -5.70 0.27 22.14
CA ALA A 158 -5.48 1.70 21.96
C ALA A 158 -4.76 1.97 20.63
N HIS A 159 -3.70 1.22 20.33
CA HIS A 159 -3.04 1.24 19.02
C HIS A 159 -4.02 0.93 17.88
N ALA A 160 -4.78 -0.16 18.01
CA ALA A 160 -5.77 -0.55 17.01
C ALA A 160 -6.86 0.53 16.79
N ARG A 161 -7.18 1.34 17.80
CA ARG A 161 -8.12 2.46 17.68
C ARG A 161 -7.54 3.63 16.89
N ILE A 162 -6.26 3.95 17.08
CA ILE A 162 -5.57 5.00 16.30
C ILE A 162 -5.52 4.59 14.84
N GLU A 163 -5.12 3.34 14.59
CA GLU A 163 -5.06 2.74 13.27
C GLU A 163 -6.44 2.64 12.60
N LEU A 164 -7.49 2.29 13.36
CA LEU A 164 -8.87 2.31 12.89
C LEU A 164 -9.28 3.71 12.43
N ARG A 165 -8.95 4.76 13.19
CA ARG A 165 -9.23 6.14 12.77
C ARG A 165 -8.54 6.44 11.44
N ARG A 166 -7.24 6.15 11.33
CA ARG A 166 -6.47 6.33 10.08
C ARG A 166 -7.08 5.57 8.90
N GLY A 167 -7.41 4.29 9.09
CA GLY A 167 -8.01 3.45 8.06
C GLY A 167 -9.42 3.91 7.66
N SER A 168 -10.20 4.41 8.63
CA SER A 168 -11.56 4.91 8.39
C SER A 168 -11.63 6.23 7.62
N LEU A 169 -10.56 7.03 7.64
CA LEU A 169 -10.48 8.26 6.85
C LEU A 169 -10.37 7.97 5.35
N GLY A 170 -9.82 6.82 4.95
CA GLY A 170 -9.60 6.50 3.54
C GLY A 170 -10.90 6.41 2.76
N VAL A 171 -11.93 5.78 3.33
CA VAL A 171 -13.23 5.58 2.68
C VAL A 171 -13.92 6.90 2.28
N PRO A 172 -14.21 7.85 3.21
CA PRO A 172 -14.85 9.10 2.83
C PRO A 172 -13.96 9.96 1.92
N ILE A 173 -12.64 9.89 2.06
CA ILE A 173 -11.71 10.65 1.21
C ILE A 173 -11.73 10.12 -0.24
N TYR A 174 -11.67 8.79 -0.44
CA TYR A 174 -11.79 8.19 -1.76
C TYR A 174 -13.17 8.42 -2.38
N LEU A 175 -14.25 8.34 -1.59
CA LEU A 175 -15.59 8.67 -2.05
C LEU A 175 -15.72 10.14 -2.48
N ALA A 176 -15.14 11.07 -1.72
CA ALA A 176 -15.14 12.49 -2.07
C ALA A 176 -14.35 12.73 -3.38
N ALA A 177 -13.17 12.11 -3.53
CA ALA A 177 -12.41 12.18 -4.78
C ALA A 177 -13.18 11.54 -5.96
N THR A 178 -13.93 10.46 -5.72
CA THR A 178 -14.84 9.84 -6.70
C THR A 178 -15.97 10.79 -7.10
N ALA A 179 -16.54 11.55 -6.16
CA ALA A 179 -17.54 12.56 -6.49
C ALA A 179 -16.94 13.69 -7.34
N VAL A 180 -15.72 14.13 -7.04
CA VAL A 180 -14.99 15.12 -7.85
C VAL A 180 -14.76 14.61 -9.28
N SER A 181 -14.56 13.30 -9.45
CA SER A 181 -14.28 12.70 -10.75
C SER A 181 -15.45 12.80 -11.74
N LEU A 182 -16.68 13.05 -11.26
CA LEU A 182 -17.84 13.29 -12.12
C LEU A 182 -17.70 14.57 -12.94
N ILE A 183 -17.00 15.57 -12.39
CA ILE A 183 -16.88 16.91 -12.98
C ILE A 183 -15.46 17.14 -13.51
N GLN A 184 -14.45 16.67 -12.78
CA GLN A 184 -13.02 16.91 -13.07
C GLN A 184 -12.20 15.62 -12.93
N PRO A 185 -12.20 14.73 -13.94
CA PRO A 185 -11.52 13.44 -13.89
C PRO A 185 -10.01 13.54 -13.61
N LEU A 186 -9.32 14.51 -14.23
CA LEU A 186 -7.88 14.73 -14.02
C LEU A 186 -7.56 15.18 -12.59
N VAL A 187 -8.39 16.06 -12.02
CA VAL A 187 -8.24 16.49 -10.62
C VAL A 187 -8.46 15.30 -9.69
N ALA A 188 -9.49 14.47 -9.95
CA ALA A 188 -9.71 13.27 -9.17
C ALA A 188 -8.55 12.27 -9.23
N LEU A 189 -7.94 12.08 -10.41
CA LEU A 189 -6.74 11.25 -10.54
C LEU A 189 -5.58 11.78 -9.70
N ALA A 190 -5.35 13.10 -9.73
CA ALA A 190 -4.34 13.73 -8.87
C ALA A 190 -4.66 13.56 -7.37
N LEU A 191 -5.94 13.65 -7.00
CA LEU A 191 -6.39 13.37 -5.63
C LEU A 191 -6.13 11.91 -5.24
N TYR A 192 -6.45 10.93 -6.09
CA TYR A 192 -6.15 9.51 -5.80
C TYR A 192 -4.65 9.28 -5.58
N ALA A 193 -3.80 9.87 -6.41
CA ALA A 193 -2.36 9.82 -6.24
C ALA A 193 -1.90 10.47 -4.93
N GLY A 194 -2.44 11.65 -4.60
CA GLY A 194 -2.13 12.36 -3.35
C GLY A 194 -2.57 11.59 -2.11
N ILE A 195 -3.75 10.95 -2.15
CA ILE A 195 -4.23 10.10 -1.07
C ILE A 195 -3.28 8.93 -0.85
N ALA A 196 -2.90 8.23 -1.92
CA ALA A 196 -1.91 7.17 -1.84
C ALA A 196 -0.62 7.69 -1.18
N ALA A 197 -0.06 8.81 -1.66
CA ALA A 197 1.16 9.40 -1.10
C ALA A 197 1.06 9.72 0.40
N VAL A 198 -0.08 10.24 0.88
CA VAL A 198 -0.31 10.46 2.33
C VAL A 198 -0.28 9.14 3.11
N TYR A 199 -0.85 8.07 2.57
CA TYR A 199 -0.79 6.73 3.16
C TYR A 199 0.60 6.08 3.07
N ALA A 200 1.45 6.54 2.15
CA ALA A 200 2.87 6.14 2.11
C ALA A 200 3.65 6.74 3.28
N ILE A 201 3.48 8.04 3.52
CA ILE A 201 4.15 8.78 4.59
C ILE A 201 3.72 8.24 5.96
N THR A 202 2.44 7.87 6.08
CA THR A 202 1.86 7.33 7.33
C THR A 202 1.89 5.80 7.42
N SER A 203 2.61 5.13 6.51
CA SER A 203 2.60 3.66 6.40
C SER A 203 3.11 2.95 7.65
N GLN A 204 4.09 3.53 8.35
CA GLN A 204 4.67 2.99 9.58
C GLN A 204 3.73 3.09 10.81
N GLY A 205 2.64 3.83 10.71
CA GLY A 205 1.90 4.30 11.88
C GLY A 205 2.05 5.80 12.05
N TRP A 206 1.21 6.39 12.89
CA TRP A 206 1.54 7.69 13.46
C TRP A 206 2.58 7.38 14.53
N THR A 207 3.84 7.79 14.34
CA THR A 207 4.86 7.63 15.39
C THR A 207 4.36 8.38 16.60
N ASP A 208 4.04 7.68 17.68
CA ASP A 208 3.73 8.33 18.93
C ASP A 208 5.03 9.01 19.39
N PRO A 209 5.04 10.30 19.75
CA PRO A 209 6.25 10.98 20.22
C PRO A 209 6.90 10.29 21.44
N THR A 210 6.18 9.38 22.09
CA THR A 210 6.63 8.53 23.19
C THR A 210 7.41 7.29 22.77
N ASP A 211 7.36 6.88 21.49
CA ASP A 211 8.17 5.78 20.94
C ASP A 211 9.61 6.23 20.60
N ALA A 212 9.87 7.54 20.63
CA ALA A 212 11.23 8.04 20.72
C ALA A 212 11.77 7.68 22.10
N GLY A 213 12.36 6.49 22.22
CA GLY A 213 13.10 6.07 23.40
C GLY A 213 14.03 7.20 23.87
N PRO A 214 14.27 7.33 25.19
CA PRO A 214 15.02 8.46 25.73
C PRO A 214 16.36 8.57 24.98
N PRO A 215 16.79 9.80 24.61
CA PRO A 215 18.07 9.99 23.96
C PRO A 215 19.12 9.27 24.80
N ALA A 216 19.97 8.47 24.14
CA ALA A 216 21.03 7.72 24.79
C ALA A 216 21.91 8.68 25.60
N THR A 217 21.57 8.80 26.88
CA THR A 217 22.20 9.67 27.87
C THR A 217 22.89 8.77 28.89
N GLY A 218 23.66 7.81 28.36
CA GLY A 218 24.69 7.11 29.12
C GLY A 218 26.05 7.61 28.63
N PRO A 219 27.00 7.95 29.51
CA PRO A 219 28.38 8.14 29.07
C PRO A 219 28.86 6.88 28.36
N PRO A 220 29.74 6.98 27.34
CA PRO A 220 30.29 5.82 26.66
C PRO A 220 30.89 4.88 27.71
N ASP A 221 30.42 3.64 27.70
CA ASP A 221 30.85 2.59 28.60
C ASP A 221 32.36 2.39 28.39
N ALA A 222 33.15 2.97 29.30
CA ALA A 222 34.59 2.78 29.33
C ALA A 222 34.82 1.35 29.83
N GLY A 223 34.83 0.41 28.89
CA GLY A 223 35.21 -0.98 29.15
C GLY A 223 36.53 -1.03 29.94
N PRO A 224 36.71 -2.05 30.79
CA PRO A 224 37.87 -2.14 31.67
C PRO A 224 39.18 -2.12 30.85
N PRO A 225 40.24 -1.47 31.36
CA PRO A 225 41.50 -1.34 30.63
C PRO A 225 42.06 -2.72 30.29
N ASP A 226 42.41 -2.89 29.02
CA ASP A 226 43.05 -4.08 28.47
C ASP A 226 44.33 -4.39 29.24
N ALA A 227 44.27 -5.38 30.12
CA ALA A 227 45.43 -5.86 30.86
C ALA A 227 46.31 -6.63 29.87
N GLY A 228 47.35 -5.93 29.39
CA GLY A 228 48.28 -6.35 28.37
C GLY A 228 48.67 -7.83 28.43
N ARG A 229 48.40 -8.52 27.33
CA ARG A 229 48.98 -9.82 27.03
C ARG A 229 50.40 -9.59 26.50
N PRO A 230 51.45 -10.18 27.09
CA PRO A 230 52.81 -10.01 26.57
C PRO A 230 52.95 -10.73 25.22
N ASP A 231 53.50 -10.01 24.25
CA ASP A 231 53.93 -10.55 22.96
C ASP A 231 55.08 -11.55 23.16
N PRO A 232 55.01 -12.77 22.58
CA PRO A 232 56.17 -13.62 22.52
C PRO A 232 57.10 -13.13 21.41
N GLU A 233 58.13 -12.38 21.79
CA GLU A 233 59.31 -12.15 20.98
C GLU A 233 59.99 -13.48 20.59
N THR A 234 60.26 -13.59 19.29
CA THR A 234 61.50 -14.09 18.68
C THR A 234 62.53 -14.77 19.57
N THR A 235 62.72 -16.08 19.39
CA THR A 235 64.03 -16.76 19.37
C THR A 235 63.78 -18.16 18.78
N GLY A 236 64.27 -18.51 17.58
CA GLY A 236 65.63 -19.02 17.35
C GLY A 236 65.51 -20.27 16.47
#